data_AF-A0A6P1EWP2-F1
#
_entry.id   AF-A0A6P1EWP2-F1
#
_cell.length_a   1.000
_cell.length_b   1.000
_cell.length_c   1.000
_cell.angle_alpha   90.00
_cell.angle_beta   90.00
_cell.angle_gamma   90.00
#
_symmetry.space_group_name_H-M   'P 1'
#
loop_
_entity.id
_entity.type
_entity.pdbx_description
1 polymer ?
#
loop_
_entity_poly.entity_id
_entity_poly.type
_entity_poly.pdbx_seq_one_letter_code
_entity_poly.pdbx_strand_id
1 'polypeptide(L)'
;MTAVLLDTTLLTFSTRVPGVERALIVKALAYESRRAQKDLVDIYNLMEIRDAHRAEDIGGWRIGDGAQTGARRDAALALRRIAGSPGLKLMLRGSPVPRGRFGSLVRDHIAEV
;
A
#
# COMPACT_ATOMS: atom_id res chain seq x y z
N MET A 1 2.91 7.14 -21.19
CA MET A 1 1.45 7.16 -20.92
C MET A 1 0.84 8.19 -21.85
N THR A 2 -0.38 7.97 -22.34
CA THR A 2 -1.05 8.91 -23.25
C THR A 2 -2.33 9.40 -22.58
N ALA A 3 -2.51 10.71 -22.51
CA ALA A 3 -3.74 11.34 -22.06
C ALA A 3 -4.47 11.98 -23.25
N VAL A 4 -5.80 11.92 -23.24
CA VAL A 4 -6.64 12.68 -24.17
C VAL A 4 -7.04 13.96 -23.44
N LEU A 5 -6.65 15.10 -23.99
CA LEU A 5 -7.04 16.41 -23.48
C LEU A 5 -8.51 16.71 -23.86
N LEU A 6 -9.11 17.71 -23.23
CA LEU A 6 -10.53 18.06 -23.47
C LEU A 6 -10.81 18.48 -24.92
N ASP A 7 -9.79 19.00 -25.60
CA ASP A 7 -9.81 19.36 -27.02
C ASP A 7 -9.50 18.16 -27.95
N THR A 8 -9.49 16.94 -27.40
CA THR A 8 -9.15 15.67 -28.06
C THR A 8 -7.67 15.50 -28.44
N THR A 9 -6.81 16.45 -28.10
CA THR A 9 -5.36 16.33 -28.34
C THR A 9 -4.76 15.19 -27.53
N LEU A 10 -3.93 14.37 -28.17
CA LEU A 10 -3.17 13.31 -27.51
C LEU A 10 -1.87 13.87 -26.94
N LEU A 11 -1.70 13.78 -25.62
CA LEU A 11 -0.47 14.13 -24.92
C LEU A 11 0.26 12.86 -24.48
N THR A 12 1.41 12.59 -25.07
CA THR A 12 2.33 11.55 -24.59
C THR A 12 3.28 12.14 -23.57
N PHE A 13 3.33 11.53 -22.38
CA PHE A 13 4.27 11.93 -21.34
C PHE A 13 4.90 10.71 -20.66
N SER A 14 6.08 10.95 -20.11
CA SER A 14 6.77 10.04 -19.20
C SER A 14 6.89 10.70 -17.83
N THR A 15 6.72 9.91 -16.77
CA THR A 15 6.90 10.38 -15.41
C THR A 15 7.54 9.30 -14.57
N ARG A 16 8.36 9.71 -13.59
CA ARG A 16 8.96 8.78 -12.63
C ARG A 16 7.98 8.62 -11.47
N VAL A 17 7.48 7.40 -11.30
CA VAL A 17 6.65 7.02 -10.15
C VAL A 17 7.44 6.15 -9.19
N PRO A 18 7.17 6.22 -7.88
CA PRO A 18 7.73 5.26 -6.94
C PRO A 18 7.24 3.84 -7.27
N GLY A 19 8.08 2.84 -7.03
CA GLY A 19 7.65 1.45 -7.05
C GLY A 19 6.67 1.17 -5.90
N VAL A 20 5.92 0.08 -6.02
CA VAL A 20 4.78 -0.25 -5.13
C VAL A 20 5.22 -0.31 -3.66
N GLU A 21 6.33 -1.00 -3.36
CA GLU A 21 6.88 -1.06 -1.99
C GLU A 21 7.17 0.33 -1.41
N ARG A 22 7.82 1.21 -2.19
CA ARG A 22 8.18 2.55 -1.70
C ARG A 22 6.95 3.40 -1.44
N ALA A 23 5.95 3.33 -2.33
CA ALA A 23 4.67 3.99 -2.12
C ALA A 23 3.97 3.49 -0.85
N LEU A 24 4.00 2.17 -0.60
CA LEU A 24 3.42 1.56 0.58
C LEU A 24 4.10 2.03 1.87
N ILE A 25 5.43 2.06 1.90
CA ILE A 25 6.21 2.55 3.04
C ILE A 25 5.80 3.98 3.40
N VAL A 26 5.76 4.88 2.40
CA VAL A 26 5.39 6.29 2.63
C VAL A 26 3.95 6.39 3.16
N LYS A 27 3.01 5.61 2.63
CA LYS A 27 1.60 5.62 3.07
C LYS A 27 1.43 5.05 4.48
N ALA A 28 2.12 3.97 4.82
CA ALA A 28 2.09 3.38 6.14
C ALA A 28 2.62 4.36 7.21
N LEU A 29 3.76 5.00 6.95
CA LEU A 29 4.34 5.98 7.87
C LEU A 29 3.52 7.27 7.95
N ALA A 30 2.95 7.73 6.82
CA ALA A 30 2.03 8.86 6.82
C ALA A 30 0.78 8.57 7.67
N TYR A 31 0.22 7.36 7.55
CA TYR A 31 -0.93 6.96 8.36
C TYR A 31 -0.63 6.99 9.86
N GLU A 32 0.55 6.54 10.30
CA GLU A 32 0.94 6.59 11.71
C GLU A 32 0.93 8.02 12.28
N SER A 33 1.29 9.01 11.45
CA SER A 33 1.29 10.42 11.84
C SER A 33 -0.11 11.05 11.85
N ARG A 34 -0.90 10.87 10.79
CA ARG A 34 -2.15 11.65 10.59
C ARG A 34 -3.45 10.87 10.72
N ARG A 35 -3.38 9.53 10.78
CA ARG A 35 -4.52 8.62 10.96
C ARG A 35 -5.69 8.82 9.99
N ALA A 36 -5.42 9.26 8.76
CA ALA A 36 -6.46 9.54 7.77
C ALA A 36 -6.96 8.27 7.06
N GLN A 37 -8.29 8.13 6.91
CA GLN A 37 -8.90 6.96 6.26
C GLN A 37 -8.43 6.77 4.81
N LYS A 38 -8.17 7.86 4.07
CA LYS A 38 -7.66 7.79 2.70
C LYS A 38 -6.35 7.01 2.58
N ASP A 39 -5.48 7.08 3.60
CA ASP A 39 -4.24 6.31 3.59
C ASP A 39 -4.49 4.82 3.77
N LEU A 40 -5.52 4.43 4.53
CA LEU A 40 -5.92 3.01 4.64
C LEU A 40 -6.43 2.49 3.30
N VAL A 41 -7.19 3.29 2.56
CA VAL A 41 -7.64 2.93 1.20
C VAL A 41 -6.46 2.82 0.24
N ASP A 42 -5.51 3.76 0.29
CA ASP A 42 -4.30 3.72 -0.53
C ASP A 42 -3.43 2.50 -0.20
N ILE A 43 -3.23 2.19 1.09
CA ILE A 43 -2.52 1.00 1.54
C ILE A 43 -3.20 -0.26 1.02
N TYR A 44 -4.53 -0.36 1.14
CA TYR A 44 -5.29 -1.49 0.60
C TYR A 44 -5.04 -1.68 -0.90
N ASN A 45 -5.17 -0.61 -1.68
CA ASN A 45 -4.97 -0.68 -3.13
C ASN A 45 -3.55 -1.11 -3.52
N LEU A 46 -2.53 -0.61 -2.80
CA LEU A 46 -1.14 -1.00 -3.02
C LEU A 46 -0.89 -2.48 -2.66
N MET A 47 -1.55 -2.97 -1.61
CA MET A 47 -1.47 -4.38 -1.22
C MET A 47 -2.19 -5.30 -2.21
N GLU A 48 -3.29 -4.86 -2.83
CA GLU A 48 -3.94 -5.61 -3.92
C GLU A 48 -3.04 -5.68 -5.17
N ILE A 49 -2.32 -4.60 -5.51
CA ILE A 49 -1.32 -4.64 -6.58
C ILE A 49 -0.22 -5.65 -6.24
N ARG A 50 0.25 -5.68 -4.99
CA ARG A 50 1.20 -6.69 -4.54
C ARG A 50 0.63 -8.11 -4.67
N ASP A 51 -0.63 -8.32 -4.32
CA ASP A 51 -1.27 -9.64 -4.41
C ASP A 51 -1.43 -10.12 -5.86
N ALA A 52 -1.74 -9.19 -6.77
CA ALA A 52 -2.01 -9.49 -8.17
C ALA A 52 -0.75 -9.69 -9.04
N HIS A 53 0.43 -9.28 -8.57
CA HIS A 53 1.66 -9.25 -9.36
C HIS A 53 2.84 -9.88 -8.63
N ARG A 54 3.77 -10.48 -9.40
CA ARG A 54 5.00 -11.01 -8.82
C ARG A 54 5.87 -9.89 -8.28
N ALA A 55 6.69 -10.19 -7.27
CA ALA A 55 7.60 -9.21 -6.66
C ALA A 55 8.51 -8.54 -7.71
N GLU A 56 9.00 -9.30 -8.68
CA GLU A 56 9.90 -8.82 -9.73
C GLU A 56 9.22 -7.79 -10.65
N ASP A 57 7.93 -7.97 -10.94
CA ASP A 57 7.16 -7.13 -11.87
C ASP A 57 6.87 -5.73 -11.30
N ILE A 58 6.86 -5.60 -9.97
CA ILE A 58 6.56 -4.35 -9.26
C ILE A 58 7.79 -3.62 -8.74
N GLY A 59 8.98 -3.99 -9.23
CA GLY A 59 10.26 -3.37 -8.87
C GLY A 59 10.90 -3.97 -7.61
N GLY A 60 10.55 -5.21 -7.29
CA GLY A 60 10.99 -5.94 -6.10
C GLY A 60 10.09 -5.74 -4.90
N TRP A 61 10.20 -6.66 -3.93
CA TRP A 61 9.53 -6.59 -2.65
C TRP A 61 10.37 -7.27 -1.59
N ARG A 62 10.65 -6.53 -0.52
CA ARG A 62 11.51 -6.91 0.60
C ARG A 62 10.97 -6.48 1.94
N ILE A 63 9.90 -5.69 1.97
CA ILE A 63 9.14 -5.44 3.21
C ILE A 63 8.52 -6.75 3.68
N GLY A 64 8.65 -7.07 4.98
CA GLY A 64 8.29 -8.38 5.50
C GLY A 64 9.45 -9.39 5.58
N ASP A 65 10.55 -9.23 4.85
CA ASP A 65 11.66 -10.20 4.85
C ASP A 65 12.54 -10.15 6.12
N GLY A 66 13.40 -11.16 6.33
CA GLY A 66 14.22 -11.30 7.55
C GLY A 66 15.31 -10.23 7.75
N ALA A 67 15.65 -9.45 6.73
CA ALA A 67 16.69 -8.42 6.77
C ALA A 67 16.15 -6.99 6.97
N GLN A 68 14.97 -6.84 7.59
CA GLN A 68 14.29 -5.55 7.70
C GLN A 68 15.01 -4.55 8.62
N THR A 69 15.49 -3.44 8.03
CA THR A 69 16.02 -2.27 8.75
C THR A 69 15.39 -0.97 8.25
N GLY A 70 15.47 0.08 9.08
CA GLY A 70 14.98 1.42 8.77
C GLY A 70 13.50 1.46 8.36
N ALA A 71 13.19 2.29 7.34
CA ALA A 71 11.82 2.57 6.93
C ALA A 71 11.00 1.33 6.52
N ARG A 72 11.64 0.25 6.03
CA ARG A 72 10.94 -1.02 5.74
C ARG A 72 10.40 -1.66 7.01
N ARG A 73 11.25 -1.76 8.03
CA ARG A 73 10.87 -2.32 9.34
C ARG A 73 9.76 -1.49 9.97
N ASP A 74 9.90 -0.16 9.96
CA ASP A 74 8.92 0.74 10.56
C ASP A 74 7.56 0.64 9.84
N ALA A 75 7.56 0.60 8.52
CA ALA A 75 6.35 0.40 7.73
C ALA A 75 5.71 -0.98 7.99
N ALA A 76 6.50 -2.05 8.06
CA ALA A 76 5.98 -3.38 8.35
C ALA A 76 5.33 -3.45 9.73
N LEU A 77 5.96 -2.85 10.75
CA LEU A 77 5.39 -2.74 12.09
C LEU A 77 4.10 -1.92 12.09
N ALA A 78 4.06 -0.80 11.38
CA ALA A 78 2.85 0.00 11.23
C ALA A 78 1.71 -0.80 10.57
N LEU A 79 1.99 -1.48 9.45
CA LEU A 79 1.00 -2.32 8.75
C LEU A 79 0.45 -3.43 9.63
N ARG A 80 1.30 -4.11 10.40
CA ARG A 80 0.88 -5.13 11.38
C ARG A 80 -0.01 -4.53 12.47
N ARG A 81 0.37 -3.37 13.04
CA ARG A 81 -0.47 -2.67 14.04
C ARG A 81 -1.84 -2.32 13.49
N ILE A 82 -1.91 -1.82 12.24
CA ILE A 82 -3.18 -1.50 11.58
C ILE A 82 -4.03 -2.77 11.41
N ALA A 83 -3.44 -3.84 10.87
CA ALA A 83 -4.14 -5.09 10.61
C ALA A 83 -4.61 -5.80 11.89
N GLY A 84 -3.85 -5.67 12.98
CA GLY A 84 -4.18 -6.20 14.30
C GLY A 84 -5.10 -5.31 15.14
N SER A 85 -5.44 -4.10 14.67
CA SER A 85 -6.30 -3.18 15.42
C SER A 85 -7.73 -3.73 15.54
N PRO A 86 -8.29 -3.87 16.76
CA PRO A 86 -9.69 -4.24 16.94
C PRO A 86 -10.67 -3.27 16.26
N GLY A 87 -10.24 -2.02 16.08
CA GLY A 87 -11.01 -0.95 15.46
C GLY A 87 -10.95 -0.92 13.93
N LEU A 88 -10.20 -1.81 13.26
CA LEU A 88 -9.96 -1.72 11.82
C LEU A 88 -11.26 -1.64 10.99
N LYS A 89 -12.27 -2.42 11.37
CA LYS A 89 -13.60 -2.40 10.74
C LYS A 89 -14.27 -1.04 10.85
N LEU A 90 -14.12 -0.35 11.98
CA LEU A 90 -14.67 0.98 12.20
C LEU A 90 -13.87 2.03 11.43
N MET A 91 -12.54 1.90 11.42
CA MET A 91 -11.62 2.79 10.69
C MET A 91 -11.87 2.77 9.18
N LEU A 92 -12.30 1.64 8.63
CA LEU A 92 -12.65 1.46 7.21
C LEU A 92 -14.14 1.68 6.90
N ARG A 93 -14.95 2.10 7.87
CA ARG A 93 -16.39 2.32 7.67
C ARG A 93 -16.62 3.39 6.59
N GLY A 94 -17.46 3.07 5.60
CA GLY A 94 -17.78 3.98 4.49
C GLY A 94 -16.72 4.02 3.38
N SER A 95 -15.64 3.25 3.50
CA SER A 95 -14.65 3.07 2.44
C SER A 95 -15.07 1.94 1.47
N PRO A 96 -14.51 1.89 0.25
CA PRO A 96 -14.74 0.80 -0.69
C PRO A 96 -14.01 -0.50 -0.33
N VAL A 97 -13.23 -0.53 0.76
CA VAL A 97 -12.40 -1.68 1.13
C VAL A 97 -13.28 -2.84 1.63
N PRO A 98 -13.21 -4.04 1.02
CA PRO A 98 -13.96 -5.19 1.49
C PRO A 98 -13.58 -5.59 2.91
N ARG A 99 -14.57 -6.04 3.69
CA ARG A 99 -14.38 -6.46 5.08
C ARG A 99 -13.39 -7.64 5.13
N GLY A 100 -12.42 -7.56 6.04
CA GLY A 100 -11.44 -8.62 6.28
C GLY A 100 -10.30 -8.69 5.27
N ARG A 101 -10.50 -8.21 4.03
CA ARG A 101 -9.51 -8.29 2.95
C ARG A 101 -8.23 -7.50 3.25
N PHE A 102 -8.35 -6.30 3.86
CA PHE A 102 -7.18 -5.55 4.29
C PHE A 102 -6.27 -6.38 5.21
N GLY A 103 -6.86 -6.99 6.23
CA GLY A 103 -6.09 -7.75 7.22
C GLY A 103 -5.50 -9.03 6.65
N SER A 104 -6.18 -9.71 5.71
CA SER A 104 -5.62 -10.89 5.05
C SER A 104 -4.39 -10.52 4.22
N LEU A 105 -4.48 -9.49 3.39
CA LEU A 105 -3.37 -9.04 2.54
C LEU A 105 -2.12 -8.71 3.35
N VAL A 106 -2.27 -8.01 4.48
CA VAL A 106 -1.13 -7.70 5.36
C VAL A 106 -0.52 -8.97 5.93
N ARG A 107 -1.32 -9.95 6.35
CA ARG A 107 -0.79 -11.23 6.85
C ARG A 107 -0.06 -12.02 5.75
N ASP A 108 -0.62 -12.03 4.55
CA ASP A 108 -0.10 -12.84 3.44
C ASP A 108 1.24 -12.30 2.90
N HIS A 109 1.43 -10.97 2.92
CA HIS A 109 2.59 -10.32 2.28
C HIS A 109 3.56 -9.60 3.21
N ILE A 110 3.21 -9.42 4.48
CA ILE A 110 4.03 -8.75 5.51
C ILE A 110 4.25 -9.71 6.70
N ALA A 111 4.39 -11.01 6.45
CA ALA A 111 4.53 -12.03 7.49
C ALA A 111 5.79 -11.85 8.36
N GLU A 112 5.77 -12.40 9.59
CA GLU A 112 6.93 -12.43 10.50
C GLU A 112 8.03 -13.33 9.92
N VAL A 113 9.29 -12.94 10.10
CA VAL A 113 10.37 -13.90 10.23
C VAL A 113 10.61 -14.09 11.72
#